data_AF-A0A6N8GDT2-F1
#
_entry.id   AF-A0A6N8GDT2-F1
#
_cell.length_a   1.000
_cell.length_b   1.000
_cell.length_c   1.000
_cell.angle_alpha   90.00
_cell.angle_beta   90.00
_cell.angle_gamma   90.00
#
_symmetry.space_group_name_H-M   'P 1'
#
loop_
_entity.id
_entity.type
_entity.pdbx_description
1 polymer ?
#
loop_
_entity_poly.entity_id
_entity_poly.type
_entity_poly.pdbx_seq_one_letter_code
_entity_poly.pdbx_strand_id
1 'polypeptide(L)'
;MTTVNDLIEALQDAVTEHGPGLGDAPVRLAIQPTWPFEHALGDICVVERWEQDQERLCDSPLVLYLGDSDQVGYLPGDAREVLGWQP
;
A
#
# COMPACT_ATOMS: atom_id res chain seq x y z
N MET A 1 -3.55 -7.78 -13.74
CA MET A 1 -3.38 -6.30 -13.74
C MET A 1 -4.50 -5.74 -12.91
N THR A 2 -4.17 -5.23 -11.73
CA THR A 2 -5.13 -4.61 -10.79
C THR A 2 -5.59 -3.28 -11.38
N THR A 3 -6.90 -3.11 -11.57
CA THR A 3 -7.48 -1.84 -11.99
C THR A 3 -7.76 -0.94 -10.78
N VAL A 4 -8.06 0.33 -11.04
CA VAL A 4 -8.48 1.27 -9.98
C VAL A 4 -9.72 0.76 -9.24
N ASN A 5 -10.67 0.15 -9.94
CA ASN A 5 -11.88 -0.38 -9.32
C ASN A 5 -11.57 -1.60 -8.44
N ASP A 6 -10.69 -2.49 -8.89
CA ASP A 6 -10.27 -3.66 -8.09
C ASP A 6 -9.59 -3.19 -6.79
N LEU A 7 -8.77 -2.14 -6.86
CA LEU A 7 -8.15 -1.55 -5.68
C LEU A 7 -9.19 -0.89 -4.75
N ILE A 8 -10.15 -0.14 -5.31
CA ILE A 8 -11.22 0.48 -4.51
C ILE A 8 -12.04 -0.59 -3.78
N GLU A 9 -12.43 -1.64 -4.48
CA GLU A 9 -13.21 -2.75 -3.91
C GLU A 9 -12.42 -3.43 -2.79
N ALA A 10 -11.15 -3.78 -3.01
CA ALA A 10 -10.31 -4.39 -1.99
C ALA A 10 -10.09 -3.49 -0.76
N LEU A 11 -9.99 -2.16 -0.95
CA LEU A 11 -9.90 -1.20 0.16
C LEU A 11 -11.23 -1.08 0.93
N GLN A 12 -12.36 -1.10 0.23
CA GLN A 12 -13.68 -1.06 0.86
C GLN A 12 -13.97 -2.34 1.65
N ASP A 13 -13.58 -3.49 1.11
CA ASP A 13 -13.66 -4.78 1.79
C ASP A 13 -12.80 -4.78 3.07
N ALA A 14 -11.56 -4.28 2.99
CA ALA A 14 -10.68 -4.18 4.16
C ALA A 14 -11.26 -3.27 5.24
N VAL A 15 -11.88 -2.14 4.89
CA VAL A 15 -12.55 -1.25 5.86
C VAL A 15 -13.77 -1.95 6.47
N THR A 16 -14.49 -2.75 5.68
CA THR A 16 -15.64 -3.53 6.18
C THR A 16 -15.19 -4.61 7.17
N GLU A 17 -14.08 -5.30 6.89
CA GLU A 17 -13.53 -6.37 7.72
C GLU A 17 -12.88 -5.86 9.02
N HIS A 18 -12.08 -4.80 8.94
CA HIS A 18 -11.29 -4.28 10.06
C HIS A 18 -11.92 -3.08 10.77
N GLY A 19 -13.07 -2.62 10.29
CA GLY A 19 -13.85 -1.54 10.88
C GLY A 19 -13.49 -0.14 10.37
N PRO A 20 -14.32 0.86 10.70
CA PRO A 20 -14.25 2.20 10.11
C PRO A 20 -12.95 2.96 10.44
N GLY A 21 -12.28 2.60 11.54
CA GLY A 21 -11.00 3.21 11.92
C GLY A 21 -9.88 2.95 10.91
N LEU A 22 -9.99 1.92 10.06
CA LEU A 22 -9.04 1.71 8.96
C LEU A 22 -9.14 2.80 7.88
N GLY A 23 -10.29 3.47 7.72
CA GLY A 23 -10.47 4.53 6.73
C GLY A 23 -9.58 5.76 6.97
N ASP A 24 -9.19 6.00 8.22
CA ASP A 24 -8.27 7.06 8.62
C ASP A 24 -6.81 6.57 8.75
N ALA A 25 -6.57 5.28 8.51
CA ALA A 25 -5.25 4.68 8.67
C ALA A 25 -4.27 5.14 7.56
N PRO A 26 -2.99 5.35 7.87
CA PRO A 26 -1.99 5.63 6.86
C PRO A 26 -1.81 4.47 5.88
N VAL A 27 -1.91 4.75 4.59
CA VAL A 27 -1.56 3.82 3.51
C VAL A 27 -0.07 3.94 3.20
N ARG A 28 0.64 2.80 3.15
CA ARG A 28 2.08 2.77 2.84
C ARG A 28 2.37 1.80 1.71
N LEU A 29 3.20 2.25 0.78
CA LEU A 29 3.76 1.41 -0.27
C LEU A 29 5.09 0.81 0.21
N ALA A 30 5.21 -0.51 0.16
CA ALA A 30 6.48 -1.20 0.43
C ALA A 30 7.11 -1.63 -0.89
N ILE A 31 8.18 -0.95 -1.30
CA ILE A 31 8.97 -1.28 -2.49
C ILE A 31 10.43 -1.50 -2.11
N GLN A 32 11.14 -2.38 -2.83
CA GLN A 32 12.60 -2.49 -2.73
C GLN A 32 13.25 -2.58 -4.13
N PRO A 33 13.30 -1.48 -4.91
CA PRO A 33 13.90 -1.51 -6.22
C PRO A 33 15.33 -0.96 -6.25
N THR A 34 16.16 -1.51 -7.14
CA THR A 34 17.53 -1.05 -7.42
C THR A 34 17.57 0.01 -8.54
N TRP A 35 16.46 0.21 -9.28
CA TRP A 35 16.31 1.07 -10.47
C TRP A 35 14.88 1.62 -10.59
N PRO A 36 14.63 2.68 -11.39
CA PRO A 36 13.29 3.28 -11.53
C PRO A 36 12.40 2.45 -12.45
N PHE A 37 11.62 1.54 -11.88
CA PHE A 37 10.68 0.68 -12.59
C PHE A 37 9.22 0.94 -12.23
N GLU A 38 8.33 0.49 -13.11
CA GLU A 38 6.90 0.40 -12.85
C GLU A 38 6.57 -0.93 -12.17
N HIS A 39 5.82 -0.85 -11.09
CA HIS A 39 5.39 -1.98 -10.27
C HIS A 39 3.87 -2.10 -10.31
N ALA A 40 3.37 -3.30 -10.56
CA ALA A 40 1.97 -3.58 -10.32
C ALA A 40 1.73 -3.80 -8.82
N LEU A 41 0.62 -3.27 -8.31
CA LEU A 41 0.20 -3.53 -6.94
C LEU A 41 -0.23 -5.00 -6.79
N GLY A 42 0.44 -5.70 -5.88
CA GLY A 42 0.14 -7.05 -5.44
C GLY A 42 -0.84 -7.08 -4.27
N ASP A 43 -0.70 -8.08 -3.39
CA ASP A 43 -1.64 -8.31 -2.30
C ASP A 43 -1.71 -7.14 -1.30
N ILE A 44 -2.91 -6.92 -0.75
CA ILE A 44 -3.16 -5.94 0.30
C ILE A 44 -3.08 -6.64 1.65
N CYS A 45 -2.31 -6.07 2.58
CA CYS A 45 -2.17 -6.59 3.93
C CYS A 45 -2.46 -5.49 4.95
N VAL A 46 -3.36 -5.77 5.89
CA VAL A 46 -3.66 -4.89 7.03
C VAL A 46 -3.01 -5.49 8.28
N VAL A 47 -2.24 -4.69 9.00
CA VAL A 47 -1.61 -5.11 10.26
C VAL A 47 -1.81 -4.07 11.35
N GLU A 48 -1.95 -4.55 12.58
CA GLU A 48 -1.81 -3.73 13.77
C GLU A 48 -0.33 -3.40 13.96
N ARG A 49 0.01 -2.11 13.97
CA ARG A 49 1.36 -1.66 14.26
C ARG A 49 1.54 -1.44 15.75
N TRP A 50 2.49 -2.15 16.33
CA TRP A 50 2.96 -1.97 17.69
C TRP A 50 4.48 -1.92 17.67
N GLU A 51 5.07 -1.14 18.56
CA GLU A 51 6.54 -1.03 18.67
C GLU A 51 7.10 -2.29 19.34
N GLN A 52 8.26 -2.74 18.86
CA GLN A 52 9.02 -3.78 19.55
C GLN A 52 9.25 -3.31 21.00
N ASP A 53 8.86 -4.14 21.98
CA ASP A 53 8.90 -3.92 23.44
C ASP A 53 7.64 -3.34 24.10
N GLN A 54 6.52 -3.16 23.40
CA GLN A 54 5.22 -2.85 24.02
C GLN A 54 4.23 -4.02 23.94
N GLU A 55 3.43 -4.24 25.00
CA GLU A 55 2.28 -5.16 24.96
C GLU A 55 1.31 -4.70 23.85
N ARG A 56 0.67 -5.67 23.16
CA ARG A 56 -0.35 -5.36 22.15
C ARG A 56 -1.52 -4.66 22.85
N LEU A 57 -1.57 -3.33 22.71
CA LEU A 57 -2.68 -2.51 23.19
C LEU A 57 -3.87 -2.71 22.25
N CYS A 58 -5.08 -2.77 22.82
CA CYS A 58 -6.34 -2.94 22.08
C CYS A 58 -6.65 -1.81 21.07
N ASP A 59 -5.83 -0.74 21.01
CA ASP A 59 -6.01 0.41 20.13
C ASP A 59 -4.74 0.72 19.29
N SER A 60 -3.91 -0.31 19.04
CA SER A 60 -2.72 -0.15 18.22
C SER A 60 -3.09 0.32 16.80
N PRO A 61 -2.41 1.33 16.24
CA PRO A 61 -2.81 1.90 14.95
C PRO A 61 -2.68 0.87 13.82
N LEU A 62 -3.73 0.75 13.02
CA LEU A 62 -3.72 -0.07 11.80
C LEU A 62 -2.87 0.61 10.72
N VAL A 63 -2.16 -0.20 9.93
CA VAL A 63 -1.42 0.25 8.76
C VAL A 63 -1.73 -0.68 7.60
N LEU A 64 -2.08 -0.11 6.46
CA LEU A 64 -2.32 -0.84 5.22
C LEU A 64 -1.06 -0.85 4.36
N TYR A 65 -0.60 -2.04 4.00
CA TYR A 65 0.53 -2.29 3.12
C TYR A 65 0.05 -2.79 1.77
N LEU A 66 0.56 -2.18 0.71
CA LEU A 66 0.42 -2.65 -0.66
C LEU A 66 1.69 -3.41 -1.03
N GLY A 67 1.57 -4.71 -1.30
CA GLY A 67 2.66 -5.55 -1.76
C GLY A 67 3.08 -5.21 -3.19
N ASP A 68 4.36 -5.41 -3.50
CA ASP A 68 4.84 -5.45 -4.88
C ASP A 68 4.45 -6.80 -5.52
N SER A 69 4.23 -6.80 -6.82
CA SER A 69 4.03 -8.02 -7.60
C SER A 69 5.18 -8.22 -8.58
N ASP A 70 4.95 -7.98 -9.88
CA ASP A 70 5.96 -8.13 -10.92
C ASP A 70 6.34 -6.78 -11.55
N GLN A 71 7.60 -6.66 -11.99
CA GLN A 71 8.06 -5.55 -12.83
C GLN A 71 7.39 -5.63 -14.20
N VAL A 72 6.57 -4.63 -14.53
CA VAL A 72 5.78 -4.60 -15.78
C VAL A 72 6.48 -3.78 -16.87
N GLY A 73 7.30 -2.79 -16.50
CA GLY A 73 7.97 -1.91 -17.45
C GLY A 73 8.74 -0.76 -16.81
N TYR A 74 9.10 0.23 -17.63
CA TYR A 74 9.59 1.53 -17.14
C TYR A 74 8.40 2.44 -16.84
N LEU A 75 8.46 3.16 -15.73
CA LEU A 75 7.42 4.12 -15.36
C LEU A 75 7.27 5.20 -16.46
N PRO A 76 6.06 5.42 -17.00
CA PRO A 76 5.82 6.47 -17.99
C PRO A 76 6.25 7.86 -17.52
N GLY A 77 6.72 8.68 -18.47
CA GLY A 77 7.25 10.02 -18.20
C GLY A 77 6.30 10.91 -17.39
N ASP A 78 5.02 10.93 -17.77
CA ASP A 78 3.99 11.75 -17.13
C ASP A 78 3.78 11.36 -15.65
N ALA A 79 3.78 10.06 -15.33
CA ALA A 79 3.64 9.58 -13.96
C ALA A 79 4.87 9.93 -13.12
N ARG A 80 6.07 9.79 -13.70
CA ARG A 80 7.34 10.17 -13.07
C ARG A 80 7.38 11.67 -12.74
N GLU A 81 6.87 12.52 -13.63
CA GLU A 81 6.81 13.97 -13.44
C GLU A 81 5.85 14.37 -12.31
N VAL A 82 4.66 13.75 -12.26
CA VAL A 82 3.69 13.97 -11.16
C VAL A 82 4.25 13.52 -9.81
N LEU A 83 5.05 12.45 -9.78
CA LEU A 83 5.70 11.94 -8.57
C LEU A 83 7.00 12.68 -8.20
N GLY A 84 7.51 13.56 -9.07
CA GLY A 84 8.73 14.34 -8.83
C GLY A 84 10.02 13.53 -8.89
N TRP A 85 10.03 12.38 -9.59
CA TRP A 85 11.19 11.48 -9.63
C TRP A 85 12.16 11.86 -10.77
N GLN A 86 13.46 11.96 -10.46
CA GLN A 86 14.49 12.27 -11.46
C GLN A 86 15.02 11.00 -12.16
N PRO A 87 15.60 11.11 -13.38
CA PRO A 87 16.10 9.96 -14.13
C PRO A 87 17.22 9.20 -13.43
#